data_AF-A0A945GCA6-F1
#
_entry.id   AF-A0A945GCA6-F1
#
_cell.length_a   1.000
_cell.length_b   1.000
_cell.length_c   1.000
_cell.angle_alpha   90.00
_cell.angle_beta   90.00
_cell.angle_gamma   90.00
#
_symmetry.space_group_name_H-M   'P 1'
#
loop_
_entity.id
_entity.type
_entity.pdbx_description
1 polymer ?
#
loop_
_entity_poly.entity_id
_entity_poly.type
_entity_poly.pdbx_seq_one_letter_code
_entity_poly.pdbx_strand_id
1 'polypeptide(L)'
;EILLVDEVLAVGDHTFQRRCLERFDRLRDEGRTIVVVSHDLDMIGWLCENTAWINRGSLAAIGPSGEVIEAFVDGSEGAPDSGPAAGLLSLSGLGPDDLVRSVDLLDPNGQPLPAATSGGPVTFRVRYDAARAGETVIVALGLYRADGTHVTSINSGAAAAAAGSDGVVEVDYHLPALPVQPGTYELSVALHDTTMKKVFERHTHLVRFSVEPGGGDHQTGLVALGGTWQARAGGA
;
A
#
# COMPACT_ATOMS: atom_id res chain seq x y z
N GLU A 1 -13.80 14.27 -30.62
CA GLU A 1 -14.52 13.80 -29.42
C GLU A 1 -13.56 13.86 -28.24
N ILE A 2 -14.03 14.28 -27.06
CA ILE A 2 -13.22 14.36 -25.83
C ILE A 2 -13.77 13.33 -24.85
N LEU A 3 -12.91 12.45 -24.35
CA LEU A 3 -13.27 11.50 -23.30
C LEU A 3 -12.74 12.00 -21.96
N LEU A 4 -13.63 12.23 -20.99
CA LEU A 4 -13.27 12.56 -19.62
C LEU A 4 -13.41 11.29 -18.77
N VAL A 5 -12.34 10.94 -18.06
CA VAL A 5 -12.29 9.75 -17.21
C VAL A 5 -11.86 10.17 -15.82
N ASP A 6 -12.71 9.91 -14.84
CA ASP A 6 -12.43 10.16 -13.42
C ASP A 6 -12.42 8.80 -12.70
N GLU A 7 -11.29 8.48 -12.06
CA GLU A 7 -11.20 7.38 -11.06
C GLU A 7 -11.56 5.95 -11.56
N VAL A 8 -11.17 5.56 -12.79
CA VAL A 8 -11.69 4.32 -13.42
C VAL A 8 -10.82 3.06 -13.23
N LEU A 9 -9.57 3.14 -12.80
CA LEU A 9 -8.68 1.95 -12.85
C LEU A 9 -8.55 1.16 -11.54
N ALA A 10 -9.10 1.66 -10.43
CA ALA A 10 -9.08 0.98 -9.14
C ALA A 10 -10.19 -0.07 -8.94
N VAL A 11 -11.13 -0.23 -9.89
CA VAL A 11 -12.28 -1.14 -9.75
C VAL A 11 -12.31 -2.17 -10.89
N GLY A 12 -12.06 -3.44 -10.55
CA GLY A 12 -12.18 -4.57 -11.48
C GLY A 12 -11.12 -5.65 -11.30
N ASP A 13 -11.32 -6.82 -11.89
CA ASP A 13 -10.28 -7.86 -11.96
C ASP A 13 -9.17 -7.48 -12.96
N HIS A 14 -8.04 -8.18 -12.90
CA HIS A 14 -6.87 -7.94 -13.74
C HIS A 14 -7.15 -8.08 -15.26
N THR A 15 -8.22 -8.80 -15.63
CA THR A 15 -8.66 -8.96 -17.02
C THR A 15 -9.43 -7.72 -17.48
N PHE A 16 -10.23 -7.13 -16.60
CA PHE A 16 -10.95 -5.88 -16.84
C PHE A 16 -9.99 -4.70 -16.97
N GLN A 17 -9.01 -4.58 -16.07
CA GLN A 17 -7.98 -3.55 -16.16
C GLN A 17 -7.23 -3.62 -17.49
N ARG A 18 -6.77 -4.81 -17.92
CA ARG A 18 -6.08 -4.96 -19.21
C ARG A 18 -6.94 -4.51 -20.39
N ARG A 19 -8.24 -4.84 -20.39
CA ARG A 19 -9.19 -4.40 -21.42
C ARG A 19 -9.41 -2.89 -21.40
N CYS A 20 -9.40 -2.27 -20.22
CA CYS A 20 -9.46 -0.82 -20.09
C CYS A 20 -8.21 -0.18 -20.70
N LEU A 21 -7.02 -0.69 -20.40
CA LEU A 21 -5.74 -0.19 -20.95
C LEU A 21 -5.65 -0.34 -22.46
N GLU A 22 -5.99 -1.52 -23.00
CA GLU A 22 -6.07 -1.75 -24.45
C GLU A 22 -7.07 -0.78 -25.12
N ARG A 23 -8.15 -0.43 -24.43
CA ARG A 23 -9.12 0.55 -24.93
C ARG A 23 -8.55 1.97 -24.93
N PHE A 24 -7.80 2.36 -23.90
CA PHE A 24 -7.11 3.64 -23.82
C PHE A 24 -6.09 3.81 -24.95
N ASP A 25 -5.24 2.81 -25.17
CA ASP A 25 -4.25 2.82 -26.25
C ASP A 25 -4.93 2.97 -27.61
N ARG A 26 -5.99 2.21 -27.88
CA ARG A 26 -6.74 2.34 -29.13
C ARG A 26 -7.36 3.72 -29.31
N LEU A 27 -7.91 4.31 -28.25
CA LEU A 27 -8.50 5.66 -28.31
C LEU A 27 -7.43 6.72 -28.61
N ARG A 28 -6.24 6.57 -28.05
CA ARG A 28 -5.08 7.42 -28.34
C ARG A 28 -4.64 7.27 -29.80
N ASP A 29 -4.51 6.03 -30.30
CA ASP A 29 -4.11 5.75 -31.68
C ASP A 29 -5.14 6.27 -32.71
N GLU A 30 -6.41 6.33 -32.33
CA GLU A 30 -7.49 6.96 -33.11
C GLU A 30 -7.43 8.51 -33.09
N GLY A 31 -6.47 9.12 -32.39
CA GLY A 31 -6.30 10.57 -32.30
C GLY A 31 -7.33 11.28 -31.43
N ARG A 32 -7.97 10.57 -30.48
CA ARG A 32 -8.96 11.15 -29.57
C ARG A 32 -8.28 11.82 -28.39
N THR A 33 -8.81 12.97 -27.97
CA THR A 33 -8.36 13.64 -26.75
C THR A 33 -8.97 12.97 -25.52
N ILE A 34 -8.12 12.56 -24.58
CA ILE A 34 -8.52 11.93 -23.33
C ILE A 34 -8.04 12.80 -22.18
N VAL A 35 -8.94 13.11 -21.25
CA VAL A 35 -8.62 13.83 -20.02
C VAL A 35 -8.84 12.85 -18.87
N VAL A 36 -7.78 12.55 -18.14
CA VAL A 36 -7.80 11.63 -16.99
C VAL A 36 -7.60 12.42 -15.72
N VAL A 37 -8.42 12.15 -14.72
CA VAL A 37 -8.28 12.64 -13.35
C VAL A 37 -7.99 11.44 -12.46
N SER A 38 -6.87 11.50 -11.74
CA SER A 38 -6.41 10.45 -10.83
C SER A 38 -5.54 11.05 -9.73
N HIS A 39 -5.44 10.35 -8.60
CA HIS A 39 -4.46 10.62 -7.54
C HIS A 39 -3.21 9.71 -7.66
N ASP A 40 -3.23 8.72 -8.55
CA ASP A 40 -2.12 7.82 -8.84
C ASP A 40 -1.14 8.46 -9.84
N LEU A 41 0.04 8.86 -9.35
CA LEU A 41 1.09 9.51 -10.14
C LEU A 41 1.79 8.55 -11.12
N ASP A 42 1.90 7.27 -10.78
CA ASP A 42 2.53 6.26 -11.65
C ASP A 42 1.63 6.03 -12.88
N MET A 43 0.32 5.93 -12.66
CA MET A 43 -0.67 5.81 -13.72
C MET A 43 -0.76 7.08 -14.58
N ILE A 44 -0.69 8.27 -13.98
CA ILE A 44 -0.62 9.54 -14.73
C ILE A 44 0.65 9.58 -15.58
N GLY A 45 1.80 9.19 -15.02
CA GLY A 45 3.07 9.18 -15.73
C GLY A 45 3.08 8.22 -16.92
N TRP A 46 2.34 7.11 -16.84
CA TRP A 46 2.25 6.14 -17.92
C TRP A 46 1.17 6.47 -18.97
N LEU A 47 0.01 6.99 -18.57
CA LEU A 47 -1.12 7.26 -19.49
C LEU A 47 -1.07 8.64 -20.15
N CYS A 48 -0.54 9.65 -19.47
CA CYS A 48 -0.65 11.03 -19.90
C CYS A 48 0.67 11.53 -20.50
N GLU A 49 0.63 12.12 -21.70
CA GLU A 49 1.78 12.84 -22.27
C GLU A 49 2.00 14.19 -21.58
N ASN A 50 0.91 14.86 -21.22
CA ASN A 50 0.90 16.12 -20.49
C ASN A 50 -0.04 16.04 -19.28
N THR A 51 0.36 16.70 -18.19
CA THR A 51 -0.38 16.73 -16.92
C THR A 51 -0.60 18.17 -16.49
N ALA A 52 -1.76 18.44 -15.88
CA ALA A 52 -2.09 19.71 -15.25
C ALA A 52 -2.27 19.49 -13.75
N TRP A 53 -1.43 20.12 -12.93
CA TRP A 53 -1.57 20.12 -11.47
C TRP A 53 -2.39 21.32 -11.02
N ILE A 54 -3.48 21.06 -10.30
CA ILE A 54 -4.30 22.08 -9.67
C ILE A 54 -4.08 22.04 -8.15
N ASN A 55 -3.74 23.18 -7.56
CA ASN A 55 -3.58 23.36 -6.12
C ASN A 55 -4.52 24.46 -5.61
N ARG A 56 -5.37 24.14 -4.63
CA ARG A 56 -6.36 25.07 -4.04
C ARG A 56 -7.17 25.86 -5.07
N GLY A 57 -7.61 25.17 -6.13
CA GLY A 57 -8.41 25.75 -7.21
C GLY A 57 -7.63 26.61 -8.22
N SER A 58 -6.30 26.66 -8.13
CA SER A 58 -5.42 27.35 -9.09
C SER A 58 -4.56 26.35 -9.86
N LEU A 59 -4.34 26.58 -11.15
CA LEU A 59 -3.41 25.78 -11.95
C LEU A 59 -1.98 26.08 -11.49
N ALA A 60 -1.35 25.12 -10.83
CA ALA A 60 -0.01 25.26 -10.27
C ALA A 60 1.09 24.94 -11.30
N ALA A 61 0.87 23.91 -12.14
CA ALA A 61 1.77 23.56 -13.24
C ALA A 61 1.01 22.85 -14.37
N ILE A 62 1.50 23.00 -15.61
CA ILE A 62 1.03 22.23 -16.76
C ILE A 62 2.19 22.00 -17.73
N GLY A 63 2.32 20.78 -18.26
CA GLY A 63 3.46 20.41 -19.10
C GLY A 63 3.63 18.90 -19.22
N PRO A 64 4.80 18.42 -19.69
CA PRO A 64 5.10 17.00 -19.78
C PRO A 64 4.87 16.30 -18.44
N SER A 65 4.18 15.16 -18.44
CA SER A 65 3.73 14.53 -17.20
C SER A 65 4.87 14.24 -16.23
N GLY A 66 6.02 13.76 -16.71
CA GLY A 66 7.19 13.50 -15.86
C GLY A 66 7.67 14.74 -15.10
N GLU A 67 7.80 15.88 -15.79
CA GLU A 67 8.26 17.15 -15.20
C GLU A 67 7.24 17.71 -14.21
N VAL A 68 5.94 17.61 -14.53
CA VAL A 68 4.86 18.10 -13.66
C VAL A 68 4.70 17.21 -12.43
N ILE A 69 4.88 15.89 -12.56
CA ILE A 69 4.88 14.94 -11.44
C ILE A 69 6.06 15.22 -10.51
N GLU A 70 7.26 15.41 -11.07
CA GLU A 70 8.45 15.78 -10.29
C GLU A 70 8.22 17.10 -9.54
N ALA A 71 7.72 18.13 -10.22
CA ALA A 71 7.39 19.42 -9.59
C ALA A 71 6.23 19.33 -8.59
N PHE A 72 5.28 18.41 -8.77
CA PHE A 72 4.20 18.15 -7.81
C PHE A 72 4.74 17.52 -6.53
N VAL A 73 5.63 16.54 -6.66
CA VAL A 73 6.30 15.89 -5.53
C VAL A 73 7.17 16.91 -4.79
N ASP A 74 8.01 17.66 -5.50
CA ASP A 74 8.89 18.68 -4.92
C ASP A 74 8.11 19.88 -4.32
N GLY A 75 7.08 20.35 -5.03
CA GLY A 75 6.25 21.49 -4.61
C GLY A 75 5.27 21.18 -3.47
N SER A 76 5.06 19.89 -3.17
CA SER A 76 4.32 19.46 -1.98
C SER A 76 5.11 19.61 -0.68
N GLU A 77 6.41 19.91 -0.73
CA GLU A 77 7.24 20.25 0.44
C GLU A 77 6.97 21.65 1.04
N GLY A 78 5.95 22.37 0.55
CA GLY A 78 5.74 23.80 0.82
C GLY A 78 4.36 24.23 1.34
N ALA A 79 3.72 23.51 2.26
CA ALA A 79 2.73 24.09 3.18
C ALA A 79 2.58 23.19 4.43
N PRO A 80 2.76 23.74 5.64
CA PRO A 80 2.76 22.93 6.85
C PRO A 80 1.32 22.55 7.20
N ASP A 81 1.01 21.26 7.12
CA ASP A 81 0.34 20.61 8.23
C ASP A 81 1.03 19.28 8.50
N SER A 82 1.83 19.27 9.58
CA SER A 82 2.68 18.19 10.11
C SER A 82 4.07 18.04 9.46
N GLY A 83 5.09 18.52 10.17
CA GLY A 83 6.50 18.54 9.76
C GLY A 83 7.22 17.18 9.73
N PRO A 84 8.57 17.16 9.65
CA PRO A 84 9.34 15.93 9.59
C PRO A 84 9.30 15.25 10.96
N ALA A 85 8.38 14.30 11.12
CA ALA A 85 8.48 13.30 12.16
C ALA A 85 9.19 12.08 11.55
N ALA A 86 10.51 12.04 11.71
CA ALA A 86 11.14 10.76 11.93
C ALA A 86 10.36 10.04 13.04
N GLY A 87 9.61 8.98 12.70
CA GLY A 87 9.06 8.05 13.69
C GLY A 87 7.56 8.12 14.01
N LEU A 88 6.65 8.49 13.11
CA LEU A 88 5.23 8.16 13.32
C LEU A 88 4.63 7.35 12.16
N LEU A 89 4.38 6.07 12.44
CA LEU A 89 3.27 5.32 11.87
C LEU A 89 2.00 6.16 12.08
N SER A 90 1.38 6.66 11.02
CA SER A 90 0.13 7.40 11.18
C SER A 90 -0.98 6.43 11.59
N LEU A 91 -1.26 6.34 12.90
CA LEU A 91 -2.43 5.67 13.48
C LEU A 91 -3.68 6.59 13.39
N SER A 92 -3.80 7.38 12.33
CA SER A 92 -4.92 8.30 12.12
C SER A 92 -6.12 7.53 11.59
N GLY A 93 -7.00 7.06 12.47
CA GLY A 93 -8.23 6.40 12.04
C GLY A 93 -8.99 5.63 13.11
N LEU A 94 -8.32 5.24 14.20
CA LEU A 94 -8.97 4.49 15.28
C LEU A 94 -9.73 5.41 16.25
N GLY A 95 -11.00 5.09 16.46
CA GLY A 95 -11.87 5.68 17.46
C GLY A 95 -11.79 4.97 18.82
N PRO A 96 -12.32 5.58 19.90
CA PRO A 96 -12.32 4.98 21.24
C PRO A 96 -13.14 3.68 21.30
N ASP A 97 -14.16 3.57 20.45
CA ASP A 97 -15.08 2.43 20.40
C ASP A 97 -14.60 1.30 19.47
N ASP A 98 -13.48 1.47 18.79
CA ASP A 98 -12.92 0.42 17.92
C ASP A 98 -12.39 -0.76 18.75
N LEU A 99 -12.58 -1.97 18.22
CA LEU A 99 -11.99 -3.21 18.69
C LEU A 99 -10.50 -3.24 18.39
N VAL A 100 -10.06 -2.77 17.21
CA VAL A 100 -8.64 -2.62 16.90
C VAL A 100 -8.07 -1.50 17.77
N ARG A 101 -6.97 -1.79 18.46
CA ARG A 101 -6.30 -0.86 19.37
C ARG A 101 -5.01 -0.31 18.80
N SER A 102 -4.25 -1.13 18.07
CA SER A 102 -3.09 -0.66 17.33
C SER A 102 -2.74 -1.63 16.20
N VAL A 103 -2.02 -1.10 15.22
CA VAL A 103 -1.36 -1.86 14.18
C VAL A 103 0.06 -1.31 14.07
N ASP A 104 1.04 -2.13 14.43
CA ASP A 104 2.42 -1.69 14.64
C ASP A 104 3.38 -2.44 13.71
N LEU A 105 4.40 -1.73 13.21
CA LEU A 105 5.55 -2.33 12.53
C LEU A 105 6.69 -2.48 13.53
N LEU A 106 7.21 -3.68 13.69
CA LEU A 106 8.24 -3.99 14.69
C LEU A 106 9.47 -4.65 14.06
N ASP A 107 10.63 -4.40 14.67
CA ASP A 107 11.88 -5.07 14.37
C ASP A 107 11.91 -6.49 14.99
N PRO A 108 12.95 -7.30 14.71
CA PRO A 108 13.10 -8.63 15.30
C PRO A 108 13.19 -8.66 16.84
N ASN A 109 13.48 -7.52 17.47
CA ASN A 109 13.55 -7.36 18.93
C ASN A 109 12.24 -6.83 19.53
N GLY A 110 11.19 -6.66 18.71
CA GLY A 110 9.89 -6.14 19.12
C GLY A 110 9.85 -4.63 19.33
N GLN A 111 10.85 -3.88 18.85
CA GLN A 111 10.87 -2.42 18.90
C GLN A 111 10.16 -1.81 17.68
N PRO A 112 9.42 -0.70 17.83
CA PRO A 112 8.79 -0.02 16.70
C PRO A 112 9.81 0.36 15.61
N LEU A 113 9.45 0.06 14.36
CA LEU A 113 10.22 0.45 13.18
C LEU A 113 9.64 1.75 12.59
N PRO A 114 10.47 2.80 12.41
CA PRO A 114 10.04 4.01 11.71
C PRO A 114 9.91 3.80 10.20
N ALA A 115 10.64 2.83 9.64
CA ALA A 115 10.59 2.39 8.25
C ALA A 115 11.01 0.92 8.17
N ALA A 116 10.49 0.19 7.17
CA ALA A 116 10.93 -1.15 6.86
C ALA A 116 12.05 -1.12 5.81
N THR A 117 12.77 -2.22 5.64
CA THR A 117 13.78 -2.36 4.58
C THR A 117 13.35 -3.47 3.61
N SER A 118 13.45 -3.20 2.30
CA SER A 118 13.22 -4.22 1.27
C SER A 118 14.13 -5.42 1.49
N GLY A 119 13.54 -6.62 1.57
CA GLY A 119 14.25 -7.86 1.89
C GLY A 119 14.66 -8.03 3.36
N GLY A 120 14.42 -7.04 4.21
CA GLY A 120 14.70 -7.08 5.66
C GLY A 120 13.56 -7.73 6.46
N PRO A 121 13.82 -8.15 7.71
CA PRO A 121 12.79 -8.71 8.57
C PRO A 121 11.84 -7.63 9.10
N VAL A 122 10.56 -7.97 9.22
CA VAL A 122 9.53 -7.09 9.80
C VAL A 122 8.45 -7.93 10.47
N THR A 123 7.90 -7.44 11.57
CA THR A 123 6.70 -8.00 12.19
C THR A 123 5.57 -6.99 12.11
N PHE A 124 4.41 -7.40 11.59
CA PHE A 124 3.17 -6.63 11.72
C PHE A 124 2.41 -7.13 12.95
N ARG A 125 2.22 -6.28 13.95
CA ARG A 125 1.47 -6.60 15.18
C ARG A 125 0.12 -5.93 15.14
N VAL A 126 -0.94 -6.70 15.33
CA VAL A 126 -2.29 -6.18 15.54
C VAL A 126 -2.70 -6.40 16.99
N ARG A 127 -3.08 -5.32 17.68
CA ARG A 127 -3.71 -5.39 18.99
C ARG A 127 -5.21 -5.18 18.85
N TYR A 128 -6.01 -6.05 19.44
CA TYR A 128 -7.47 -5.88 19.46
C TYR A 128 -8.11 -6.33 20.78
N ASP A 129 -9.27 -5.77 21.09
CA ASP A 129 -10.07 -6.06 22.29
C ASP A 129 -10.92 -7.33 22.09
N ALA A 130 -10.37 -8.49 22.46
CA ALA A 130 -11.03 -9.77 22.30
C ALA A 130 -12.25 -9.93 23.24
N ALA A 131 -12.20 -9.30 24.41
CA ALA A 131 -13.31 -9.30 25.35
C ALA A 131 -14.56 -8.62 24.76
N ARG A 132 -14.37 -7.50 24.06
CA ARG A 132 -15.47 -6.81 23.34
C ARG A 132 -15.91 -7.53 22.06
N ALA A 133 -15.02 -8.27 21.40
CA ALA A 133 -15.39 -9.11 20.25
C ALA A 133 -16.32 -10.26 20.67
N GLY A 134 -16.10 -10.82 21.88
CA GLY A 134 -16.98 -11.80 22.52
C GLY A 134 -16.94 -13.21 21.90
N GLU A 135 -16.12 -13.42 20.87
CA GLU A 135 -15.91 -14.71 20.22
C GLU A 135 -14.53 -14.77 19.56
N THR A 136 -14.18 -15.93 19.02
CA THR A 136 -12.88 -16.14 18.37
C THR A 136 -12.73 -15.28 17.11
N VAL A 137 -11.65 -14.50 17.05
CA VAL A 137 -11.35 -13.58 15.94
C VAL A 137 -10.21 -14.09 15.06
N ILE A 138 -10.39 -14.00 13.74
CA ILE A 138 -9.34 -14.08 12.74
C ILE A 138 -8.94 -12.65 12.35
N VAL A 139 -7.65 -12.34 12.45
CA VAL A 139 -7.09 -11.07 11.99
C VAL A 139 -6.70 -11.22 10.52
N ALA A 140 -7.22 -10.35 9.67
CA ALA A 140 -6.83 -10.24 8.27
C ALA A 140 -6.07 -8.93 8.04
N LEU A 141 -4.98 -9.00 7.27
CA LEU A 141 -4.19 -7.87 6.84
C LEU A 141 -4.29 -7.73 5.32
N GLY A 142 -4.34 -6.49 4.84
CA GLY A 142 -4.18 -6.14 3.43
C GLY A 142 -3.02 -5.18 3.27
N LEU A 143 -2.06 -5.51 2.42
CA LEU A 143 -0.95 -4.64 2.07
C LEU A 143 -1.21 -4.01 0.71
N TYR A 144 -1.10 -2.69 0.66
CA TYR A 144 -1.29 -1.87 -0.52
C TYR A 144 -0.05 -1.02 -0.73
N ARG A 145 0.24 -0.69 -1.98
CA ARG A 145 1.16 0.41 -2.31
C ARG A 145 0.38 1.72 -2.26
N ALA A 146 1.06 2.84 -2.04
CA ALA A 146 0.41 4.15 -1.90
C ALA A 146 -0.34 4.65 -3.16
N ASP A 147 -0.11 4.01 -4.31
CA ASP A 147 -0.87 4.19 -5.55
C ASP A 147 -2.21 3.42 -5.57
N GLY A 148 -2.53 2.69 -4.49
CA GLY A 148 -3.73 1.87 -4.37
C GLY A 148 -3.57 0.43 -4.87
N THR A 149 -2.41 0.06 -5.43
CA THR A 149 -2.15 -1.32 -5.88
C THR A 149 -2.24 -2.29 -4.70
N HIS A 150 -3.15 -3.25 -4.79
CA HIS A 150 -3.23 -4.34 -3.83
C HIS A 150 -2.04 -5.29 -4.03
N VAL A 151 -1.17 -5.37 -3.02
CA VAL A 151 0.01 -6.23 -3.05
C VAL A 151 -0.37 -7.65 -2.63
N THR A 152 -1.02 -7.77 -1.46
CA THR A 152 -1.45 -9.06 -0.92
C THR A 152 -2.46 -8.89 0.20
N SER A 153 -3.22 -9.95 0.47
CA SER A 153 -4.01 -10.10 1.69
C SER A 153 -3.74 -11.44 2.33
N ILE A 154 -3.58 -11.41 3.65
CA ILE A 154 -3.26 -12.57 4.48
C ILE A 154 -4.18 -12.57 5.69
N ASN A 155 -4.32 -13.72 6.34
CA ASN A 155 -5.01 -13.80 7.62
C ASN A 155 -4.30 -14.76 8.56
N SER A 156 -4.58 -14.60 9.85
CA SER A 156 -3.98 -15.39 10.93
C SER A 156 -4.42 -16.86 10.91
N GLY A 157 -5.48 -17.19 10.16
CA GLY A 157 -6.18 -18.47 10.25
C GLY A 157 -6.79 -18.71 11.63
N ALA A 158 -7.54 -19.80 11.76
CA ALA A 158 -8.18 -20.17 13.03
C ALA A 158 -7.18 -20.66 14.10
N ALA A 159 -5.98 -21.10 13.69
CA ALA A 159 -4.97 -21.67 14.60
C ALA A 159 -4.20 -20.61 15.42
N ALA A 160 -4.14 -19.36 14.94
CA ALA A 160 -3.48 -18.25 15.65
C ALA A 160 -4.47 -17.38 16.45
N ALA A 161 -5.71 -17.86 16.62
CA ALA A 161 -6.68 -17.18 17.45
C ALA A 161 -6.39 -17.41 18.95
N ALA A 162 -6.19 -16.34 19.71
CA ALA A 162 -6.19 -16.42 21.16
C ALA A 162 -7.63 -16.66 21.65
N ALA A 163 -7.98 -17.92 21.88
CA ALA A 163 -9.25 -18.27 22.51
C ALA A 163 -9.25 -17.81 23.98
N GLY A 164 -10.27 -17.06 24.38
CA GLY A 164 -10.61 -16.87 25.79
C GLY A 164 -9.74 -15.90 26.59
N SER A 165 -9.12 -14.91 25.97
CA SER A 165 -8.46 -13.82 26.70
C SER A 165 -9.48 -12.75 27.12
N ASP A 166 -9.59 -12.47 28.42
CA ASP A 166 -10.46 -11.43 28.99
C ASP A 166 -9.94 -9.99 28.75
N GLY A 167 -9.27 -9.73 27.62
CA GLY A 167 -8.66 -8.43 27.36
C GLY A 167 -8.09 -8.26 25.95
N VAL A 168 -7.08 -7.39 25.85
CA VAL A 168 -6.40 -7.10 24.57
C VAL A 168 -5.50 -8.27 24.18
N VAL A 169 -5.66 -8.74 22.95
CA VAL A 169 -4.82 -9.77 22.31
C VAL A 169 -3.86 -9.11 21.34
N GLU A 170 -2.64 -9.63 21.27
CA GLU A 170 -1.65 -9.27 20.26
C GLU A 170 -1.51 -10.43 19.26
N VAL A 171 -1.59 -10.12 17.98
CA VAL A 171 -1.39 -11.09 16.89
C VAL A 171 -0.25 -10.59 16.01
N ASP A 172 0.80 -11.40 15.92
CA ASP A 172 2.00 -11.09 15.15
C ASP A 172 2.03 -11.88 13.85
N TYR A 173 2.24 -11.16 12.75
CA TYR A 173 2.66 -11.74 11.49
C TYR A 173 4.13 -11.42 11.24
N HIS A 174 4.98 -12.45 11.35
CA HIS A 174 6.42 -12.32 11.19
C HIS A 174 6.85 -12.61 9.75
N LEU A 175 7.52 -11.65 9.12
CA LEU A 175 8.17 -11.79 7.83
C LEU A 175 9.69 -11.76 8.03
N PRO A 176 10.41 -12.86 7.75
CA PRO A 176 11.87 -12.87 7.84
C PRO A 176 12.54 -12.02 6.75
N ALA A 177 11.84 -11.81 5.63
CA ALA A 177 12.28 -10.94 4.54
C ALA A 177 11.05 -10.34 3.86
N LEU A 178 10.90 -9.01 3.89
CA LEU A 178 9.79 -8.29 3.26
C LEU A 178 9.99 -8.28 1.73
N PRO A 179 9.14 -8.96 0.93
CA PRO A 179 9.40 -9.21 -0.49
C PRO A 179 8.86 -8.11 -1.40
N VAL A 180 8.95 -6.84 -1.00
CA VAL A 180 8.46 -5.70 -1.79
C VAL A 180 9.60 -4.72 -2.04
N GLN A 181 9.57 -4.05 -3.20
CA GLN A 181 10.56 -3.04 -3.56
C GLN A 181 10.41 -1.77 -2.70
N PRO A 182 11.43 -0.89 -2.69
CA PRO A 182 11.34 0.39 -1.99
C PRO A 182 10.16 1.24 -2.48
N GLY A 183 9.55 1.98 -1.55
CA GLY A 183 8.38 2.80 -1.83
C GLY A 183 7.52 3.05 -0.59
N THR A 184 6.36 3.65 -0.79
CA THR A 184 5.39 3.88 0.28
C THR A 184 4.25 2.86 0.22
N TYR A 185 3.92 2.30 1.37
CA TYR A 185 2.94 1.24 1.52
C TYR A 185 1.92 1.56 2.61
N GLU A 186 0.77 0.92 2.51
CA GLU A 186 -0.36 1.09 3.42
C GLU A 186 -0.88 -0.28 3.87
N LEU A 187 -1.20 -0.39 5.16
CA LEU A 187 -1.75 -1.60 5.77
C LEU A 187 -3.21 -1.37 6.14
N SER A 188 -4.07 -2.27 5.68
CA SER A 188 -5.46 -2.41 6.11
C SER A 188 -5.58 -3.58 7.08
N VAL A 189 -6.54 -3.51 8.00
CA VAL A 189 -6.85 -4.58 8.96
C VAL A 189 -8.34 -4.88 8.99
N ALA A 190 -8.70 -6.14 9.15
CA ALA A 190 -10.07 -6.55 9.43
C ALA A 190 -10.10 -7.66 10.48
N LEU A 191 -11.10 -7.60 11.35
CA LEU A 191 -11.40 -8.63 12.34
C LEU A 191 -12.60 -9.42 11.85
N HIS A 192 -12.44 -10.74 11.70
CA HIS A 192 -13.44 -11.65 11.19
C HIS A 192 -13.77 -12.77 12.17
N ASP A 193 -14.95 -13.35 12.06
CA ASP A 193 -15.25 -14.61 12.75
C ASP A 193 -14.49 -15.78 12.10
N THR A 194 -14.50 -16.95 12.74
CA THR A 194 -13.80 -18.14 12.22
C THR A 194 -14.35 -18.66 10.89
N THR A 195 -15.59 -18.28 10.53
CA THR A 195 -16.18 -18.64 9.22
C THR A 195 -15.82 -17.66 8.10
N MET A 196 -15.15 -16.55 8.42
CA MET A 196 -14.85 -15.43 7.52
C MET A 196 -16.09 -14.74 6.90
N LYS A 197 -17.30 -15.00 7.41
CA LYS A 197 -18.55 -14.42 6.89
C LYS A 197 -18.97 -13.17 7.63
N LYS A 198 -18.67 -13.09 8.92
CA LYS A 198 -18.94 -11.93 9.77
C LYS A 198 -17.67 -11.10 9.87
N VAL A 199 -17.83 -9.79 9.72
CA VAL A 199 -16.79 -8.79 9.97
C VAL A 199 -17.18 -8.06 11.23
N PHE A 200 -16.33 -8.09 12.26
CA PHE A 200 -16.54 -7.27 13.45
C PHE A 200 -16.15 -5.82 13.18
N GLU A 201 -15.02 -5.66 12.51
CA GLU A 201 -14.41 -4.36 12.27
C GLU A 201 -13.50 -4.42 11.05
N ARG A 202 -13.39 -3.30 10.34
CA ARG A 202 -12.49 -3.14 9.21
C ARG A 202 -12.01 -1.70 9.15
N HIS A 203 -10.69 -1.55 9.01
CA HIS A 203 -10.03 -0.30 8.72
C HIS A 203 -9.20 -0.45 7.45
N THR A 204 -9.46 0.41 6.47
CA THR A 204 -8.76 0.44 5.19
C THR A 204 -7.70 1.53 5.20
N HIS A 205 -6.51 1.21 4.68
CA HIS A 205 -5.36 2.12 4.59
C HIS A 205 -4.99 2.75 5.95
N LEU A 206 -5.08 1.96 7.03
CA LEU A 206 -4.96 2.42 8.40
C LEU A 206 -3.55 2.89 8.77
N VAL A 207 -2.52 2.17 8.30
CA VAL A 207 -1.12 2.46 8.62
C VAL A 207 -0.35 2.72 7.35
N ARG A 208 0.29 3.87 7.24
CA ARG A 208 1.21 4.21 6.15
C ARG A 208 2.66 4.14 6.61
N PHE A 209 3.53 3.52 5.81
CA PHE A 209 4.95 3.35 6.12
C PHE A 209 5.82 3.36 4.86
N SER A 210 7.12 3.69 5.02
CA SER A 210 8.10 3.56 3.94
C SER A 210 8.85 2.23 3.99
N VAL A 211 9.20 1.73 2.81
CA VAL A 211 10.13 0.64 2.60
C VAL A 211 11.37 1.24 1.94
N GLU A 212 12.50 1.17 2.64
CA GLU A 212 13.78 1.69 2.16
C GLU A 212 14.55 0.64 1.35
N PRO A 213 15.47 1.07 0.46
CA PRO A 213 16.39 0.18 -0.23
C PRO A 213 17.19 -0.71 0.74
N GLY A 214 17.19 -2.02 0.47
CA GLY A 214 18.10 -2.96 1.12
C GLY A 214 19.46 -3.02 0.41
N GLY A 215 20.45 -3.66 1.02
CA GLY A 215 21.80 -3.82 0.46
C GLY A 215 21.91 -4.81 -0.71
N GLY A 216 20.81 -5.14 -1.40
CA GLY A 216 20.78 -6.10 -2.49
C GLY A 216 21.11 -5.51 -3.86
N ASP A 217 21.28 -6.38 -4.86
CA ASP A 217 21.45 -5.97 -6.26
C ASP A 217 20.25 -5.14 -6.75
N HIS A 218 20.51 -4.26 -7.73
CA HIS A 218 19.47 -3.41 -8.31
C HIS A 218 18.34 -4.26 -8.93
N GLN A 219 17.12 -4.05 -8.45
CA GLN A 219 15.90 -4.68 -8.94
C GLN A 219 14.86 -3.59 -9.21
N THR A 220 13.95 -3.87 -10.15
CA THR A 220 12.83 -2.99 -10.50
C THR A 220 11.51 -3.76 -10.43
N GLY A 221 10.39 -3.03 -10.33
CA GLY A 221 9.05 -3.59 -10.21
C GLY A 221 8.48 -3.47 -8.80
N LEU A 222 7.52 -4.33 -8.46
CA LEU A 222 6.82 -4.30 -7.16
C LEU A 222 7.42 -5.29 -6.14
N VAL A 223 7.95 -6.41 -6.62
CA VAL A 223 8.39 -7.54 -5.79
C VAL A 223 9.91 -7.56 -5.69
N ALA A 224 10.42 -7.80 -4.48
CA ALA A 224 11.83 -8.06 -4.23
C ALA A 224 12.11 -9.56 -4.27
N LEU A 225 12.84 -10.01 -5.29
CA LEU A 225 13.22 -11.42 -5.44
C LEU A 225 14.50 -11.70 -4.63
N GLY A 226 14.42 -12.62 -3.67
CA GLY A 226 15.54 -13.05 -2.83
C GLY A 226 16.45 -14.11 -3.47
N GLY A 227 16.63 -14.08 -4.79
CA GLY A 227 17.39 -15.08 -5.54
C GLY A 227 18.92 -14.88 -5.48
N THR A 228 19.66 -15.86 -5.98
CA THR A 228 21.12 -15.77 -6.18
C THR A 228 21.50 -16.16 -7.61
N TRP A 229 22.55 -15.51 -8.14
CA TRP A 229 23.08 -15.81 -9.47
C TRP A 229 24.26 -16.80 -9.37
N GLN A 230 24.29 -17.80 -10.24
CA GLN A 230 25.43 -18.71 -10.39
C GLN A 230 25.83 -18.81 -11.86
N ALA A 231 27.09 -18.47 -12.18
CA ALA A 231 27.68 -18.74 -13.50
C ALA A 231 28.48 -20.05 -13.48
N ARG A 232 28.46 -20.81 -14.58
CA ARG A 232 29.31 -21.99 -14.79
C ARG A 232 30.02 -21.86 -16.13
N ALA A 233 31.34 -22.01 -16.14
CA ALA A 233 32.08 -22.10 -17.40
C ALA A 233 31.72 -23.42 -18.11
N GLY A 234 31.42 -23.36 -19.40
CA GLY A 234 31.26 -24.56 -20.22
C GLY A 234 32.60 -25.31 -20.28
N GLY A 235 32.59 -26.62 -20.01
CA GLY A 235 33.79 -27.45 -20.15
C GLY A 235 34.34 -27.36 -21.58
N ALA A 236 35.67 -27.24 -21.68
CA ALA A 236 36.41 -27.25 -22.93
C ALA A 236 36.27 -28.59 -23.67
#